data_AF-A0A2D8FQ83-F1
#
_entry.id   AF-A0A2D8FQ83-F1
#
_cell.length_a   1.000
_cell.length_b   1.000
_cell.length_c   1.000
_cell.angle_alpha   90.00
_cell.angle_beta   90.00
_cell.angle_gamma   90.00
#
_symmetry.space_group_name_H-M   'P 1'
#
loop_
_entity.id
_entity.type
_entity.pdbx_description
1 polymer ?
#
loop_
_entity_poly.entity_id
_entity_poly.type
_entity_poly.pdbx_seq_one_letter_code
_entity_poly.pdbx_strand_id
1 'polypeptide(L)'
;MNQDASYFFCGIGGSGMLPLALIVQAQGGRIEGSDRALDQGRTPEKFDWLRAHGVTLHPQDGSGVTRPDQIVVATGAVEDTVPDIGA
;
A
#
# COMPACT_ATOMS: atom_id res chain seq x y z
N MET A 1 0.91 -16.78 -9.11
CA MET A 1 0.60 -15.35 -9.07
C MET A 1 1.23 -14.69 -10.28
N ASN A 2 0.57 -13.71 -10.88
CA ASN A 2 1.13 -13.02 -12.04
C ASN A 2 2.32 -12.19 -11.55
N GLN A 3 3.54 -12.56 -11.92
CA GLN A 3 4.77 -11.95 -11.37
C GLN A 3 4.94 -10.49 -11.80
N ASP A 4 4.17 -10.06 -12.80
CA ASP A 4 4.15 -8.68 -13.28
C ASP A 4 3.02 -7.83 -12.66
N ALA A 5 2.14 -8.42 -11.83
CA ALA A 5 1.04 -7.67 -11.23
C ALA A 5 1.56 -6.63 -10.22
N SER A 6 1.12 -5.39 -10.38
CA SER A 6 1.39 -4.29 -9.49
C SER A 6 0.27 -4.17 -8.46
N TYR A 7 0.60 -4.23 -7.18
CA TYR A 7 -0.36 -4.13 -6.09
C TYR A 7 -0.22 -2.77 -5.39
N PHE A 8 -1.36 -2.15 -5.08
CA PHE A 8 -1.43 -0.93 -4.30
C PHE A 8 -2.18 -1.19 -3.00
N PHE A 9 -1.51 -1.16 -1.87
CA PHE A 9 -2.09 -1.39 -0.55
C PHE A 9 -2.53 -0.07 0.08
N CYS A 10 -3.84 0.17 0.15
CA CYS A 10 -4.41 1.29 0.90
C CYS A 10 -4.50 0.91 2.39
N GLY A 11 -3.71 1.58 3.24
CA GLY A 11 -3.51 1.21 4.64
C GLY A 11 -2.40 0.17 4.86
N ILE A 12 -1.30 0.29 4.11
CA ILE A 12 -0.19 -0.68 4.09
C ILE A 12 0.48 -0.91 5.46
N GLY A 13 0.42 0.05 6.37
CA GLY A 13 1.01 -0.01 7.72
C GLY A 13 0.15 -0.75 8.75
N GLY A 14 -1.07 -1.16 8.38
CA GLY A 14 -1.99 -1.93 9.22
C GLY A 14 -1.48 -3.34 9.52
N SER A 15 -1.87 -3.89 10.67
CA SER A 15 -1.37 -5.20 11.17
C SER A 15 -1.71 -6.39 10.28
N GLY A 16 -2.79 -6.33 9.49
CA GLY A 16 -3.11 -7.35 8.49
C GLY A 16 -2.53 -7.04 7.10
N MET A 17 -2.51 -5.77 6.71
CA MET A 17 -2.08 -5.33 5.39
C MET A 17 -0.57 -5.46 5.20
N LEU A 18 0.22 -5.10 6.21
CA LEU A 18 1.68 -5.17 6.15
C LEU A 18 2.17 -6.62 5.91
N PRO A 19 1.77 -7.63 6.71
CA PRO A 19 2.16 -9.01 6.44
C PRO A 19 1.70 -9.51 5.07
N LEU A 20 0.49 -9.13 4.63
CA LEU A 20 -0.03 -9.52 3.33
C LEU A 20 0.80 -8.93 2.17
N ALA A 21 1.15 -7.65 2.25
CA ALA A 21 2.00 -6.98 1.27
C ALA A 21 3.37 -7.67 1.17
N LEU A 22 3.98 -8.01 2.31
CA LEU A 22 5.26 -8.72 2.33
C LEU A 22 5.17 -10.14 1.74
N ILE A 23 4.06 -10.85 1.94
CA ILE A 23 3.83 -12.15 1.29
C ILE A 23 3.73 -11.99 -0.23
N VAL A 24 2.99 -10.98 -0.70
CA VAL A 24 2.89 -10.67 -2.14
C VAL A 24 4.26 -10.34 -2.73
N GLN A 25 5.05 -9.51 -2.04
CA GLN A 25 6.41 -9.17 -2.44
C GLN A 25 7.33 -10.40 -2.49
N ALA A 26 7.28 -11.26 -1.46
CA ALA A 26 8.06 -12.49 -1.40
C ALA A 26 7.70 -13.50 -2.50
N GLN A 27 6.47 -13.43 -3.03
CA GLN A 27 6.01 -14.24 -4.16
C GLN A 27 6.28 -13.59 -5.53
N GLY A 28 7.03 -12.48 -5.56
CA GLY A 28 7.48 -11.80 -6.77
C GLY A 28 6.57 -10.65 -7.23
N GLY A 29 5.48 -10.35 -6.51
CA GLY A 29 4.61 -9.22 -6.85
C GLY A 29 5.25 -7.87 -6.53
N ARG A 30 4.98 -6.85 -7.35
CA ARG A 30 5.40 -5.47 -7.05
C ARG A 30 4.40 -4.85 -6.08
N ILE A 31 4.89 -4.27 -4.99
CA ILE A 31 4.04 -3.63 -3.98
C ILE A 31 4.36 -2.14 -3.85
N GLU A 32 3.30 -1.35 -3.76
CA GLU A 32 3.29 0.06 -3.39
C GLU A 32 2.11 0.29 -2.44
N GLY A 33 2.06 1.42 -1.73
CA GLY A 33 0.89 1.69 -0.91
C GLY A 33 0.88 3.04 -0.21
N SER A 34 -0.23 3.31 0.46
CA SER A 34 -0.49 4.51 1.25
C SER A 34 -0.87 4.14 2.68
N ASP A 35 -0.80 5.08 3.61
CA ASP A 35 -1.36 4.90 4.96
C ASP A 35 -1.64 6.23 5.65
N ARG A 36 -2.81 6.38 6.27
CA ARG A 36 -3.14 7.54 7.09
C ARG A 36 -2.14 7.81 8.22
N ALA A 37 -1.58 6.77 8.83
CA ALA A 37 -0.57 6.94 9.88
C ALA A 37 0.73 7.54 9.33
N LEU A 38 1.08 7.20 8.08
CA LEU A 38 2.21 7.82 7.38
C LEU A 38 1.94 9.31 7.15
N ASP A 39 0.75 9.66 6.63
CA ASP A 39 0.38 11.05 6.36
C ASP A 39 0.35 11.90 7.64
N GLN A 40 0.01 11.29 8.77
CA GLN A 40 0.04 11.91 10.10
C GLN A 40 1.44 11.93 10.74
N GLY A 41 2.47 11.38 10.09
CA GLY A 41 3.83 11.29 10.63
C GLY A 41 3.97 10.35 11.84
N ARG A 42 3.08 9.37 11.99
CA ARG A 42 3.08 8.41 13.10
C ARG A 42 3.92 7.18 12.73
N THR A 43 4.61 6.60 13.72
CA THR A 43 5.47 5.42 13.53
C THR A 43 6.44 5.54 12.34
N PRO A 44 7.21 6.63 12.23
CA PRO A 44 8.09 6.88 11.08
C PRO A 44 9.06 5.73 10.83
N GLU A 45 9.55 5.07 11.88
CA GLU A 45 10.45 3.92 11.81
C GLU A 45 9.87 2.75 11.00
N LYS A 46 8.55 2.53 11.06
CA LYS A 46 7.87 1.48 10.29
C LYS A 46 7.88 1.80 8.79
N PHE A 47 7.59 3.04 8.45
CA PHE A 47 7.51 3.47 7.05
C PHE A 47 8.90 3.63 6.43
N ASP A 48 9.90 4.02 7.21
CA ASP A 48 11.31 4.01 6.78
C ASP A 48 11.80 2.58 6.54
N TRP A 49 11.42 1.64 7.42
CA TRP A 49 11.71 0.21 7.19
C TRP A 49 11.08 -0.29 5.90
N LEU A 50 9.82 0.07 5.60
CA LEU A 50 9.14 -0.27 4.35
C LEU A 50 9.87 0.27 3.11
N ARG A 51 10.28 1.56 3.14
CA ARG A 51 11.08 2.15 2.06
C ARG A 51 12.40 1.43 1.86
N ALA A 52 13.09 1.09 2.97
CA ALA A 52 14.33 0.33 2.92
C ALA A 52 14.16 -1.09 2.34
N HIS A 53 12.95 -1.65 2.43
CA HIS A 53 12.56 -2.94 1.81
C HIS A 53 11.99 -2.78 0.39
N GLY A 54 12.23 -1.63 -0.25
CA GLY A 54 11.88 -1.40 -1.65
C GLY A 54 10.39 -1.14 -1.90
N VAL A 55 9.63 -0.80 -0.87
CA VAL A 55 8.22 -0.43 -1.01
C VAL A 55 8.08 1.05 -1.32
N THR A 56 7.44 1.38 -2.44
CA THR A 56 7.07 2.78 -2.75
C THR A 56 5.87 3.18 -1.90
N LEU A 57 6.03 4.26 -1.14
CA LEU A 57 4.97 4.81 -0.30
C LEU A 57 4.45 6.12 -0.87
N HIS A 58 3.13 6.28 -0.88
CA HIS A 58 2.40 7.41 -1.42
C HIS A 58 1.52 8.06 -0.33
N PRO A 59 1.16 9.35 -0.47
CA PRO A 59 0.09 9.93 0.32
C PRO A 59 -1.23 9.17 0.10
N GLN A 60 -2.11 9.10 1.11
CA GLN A 60 -3.43 8.47 1.00
C GLN A 60 -4.46 9.45 0.40
N ASP A 61 -4.17 9.95 -0.80
CA ASP A 61 -4.93 10.99 -1.49
C ASP A 61 -5.31 10.64 -2.95
N GLY A 62 -5.12 9.37 -3.34
CA GLY A 62 -5.42 8.85 -4.67
C GLY A 62 -4.24 8.95 -5.65
N SER A 63 -3.24 9.79 -5.36
CA SER A 63 -2.15 10.06 -6.31
C SER A 63 -1.22 8.87 -6.58
N GLY A 64 -1.25 7.83 -5.75
CA GLY A 64 -0.45 6.62 -5.91
C GLY A 64 -1.07 5.54 -6.83
N VAL A 65 -2.37 5.62 -7.09
CA VAL A 65 -3.09 4.72 -8.01
C VAL A 65 -3.08 5.39 -9.38
N THR A 66 -2.11 5.02 -10.21
CA THR A 66 -1.78 5.74 -11.46
C THR A 66 -1.89 4.87 -12.69
N ARG A 67 -1.98 3.54 -12.53
CA ARG A 67 -1.94 2.59 -13.64
C ARG A 67 -3.18 1.70 -13.64
N PRO A 68 -3.79 1.45 -14.81
CA PRO A 68 -5.03 0.68 -14.92
C PRO A 68 -4.85 -0.82 -14.60
N ASP A 69 -3.61 -1.31 -14.57
CA ASP A 69 -3.25 -2.68 -14.20
C ASP A 69 -2.92 -2.85 -12.71
N GLN A 70 -2.99 -1.77 -11.91
CA GLN A 70 -2.80 -1.86 -10.46
C GLN A 70 -3.99 -2.57 -9.81
N ILE A 71 -3.69 -3.59 -9.03
CA ILE A 71 -4.65 -4.25 -8.14
C ILE A 71 -4.65 -3.47 -6.83
N VAL A 72 -5.72 -2.72 -6.58
CA VAL A 72 -5.93 -2.02 -5.31
C VAL A 72 -6.39 -3.03 -4.25
N VAL A 73 -5.65 -3.10 -3.15
CA VAL A 73 -5.96 -3.91 -1.98
C VAL A 73 -6.27 -2.96 -0.83
N ALA A 74 -7.48 -3.05 -0.31
CA ALA A 74 -7.93 -2.29 0.85
C ALA A 74 -8.50 -3.25 1.90
N THR A 75 -8.35 -2.90 3.18
CA THR A 75 -9.08 -3.60 4.25
C THR A 75 -10.51 -3.06 4.34
N GLY A 76 -11.46 -3.86 4.85
CA GLY A 76 -12.80 -3.38 5.17
C GLY A 76 -12.84 -2.31 6.27
N ALA A 77 -11.70 -2.01 6.91
CA ALA A 77 -11.54 -0.86 7.79
C ALA A 77 -11.16 0.44 7.06
N VAL A 78 -10.89 0.39 5.75
CA VAL A 78 -10.74 1.58 4.90
C VAL A 78 -12.13 2.04 4.51
N GLU A 79 -12.46 3.29 4.80
CA GLU A 79 -13.73 3.88 4.42
C GLU A 79 -13.81 4.08 2.90
N ASP A 80 -14.99 3.87 2.29
CA ASP A 80 -15.21 4.09 0.85
C ASP A 80 -14.90 5.52 0.40
N THR A 81 -14.85 6.47 1.34
CA THR A 81 -14.52 7.88 1.08
C THR A 81 -13.01 8.15 0.95
N VAL A 82 -12.16 7.15 1.17
CA VAL A 82 -10.71 7.32 0.98
C VAL A 82 -10.41 7.48 -0.51
N PRO A 83 -9.71 8.56 -0.94
CA PRO A 83 -9.51 8.85 -2.36
C PRO A 83 -8.88 7.72 -3.18
N ASP A 84 -8.00 6.90 -2.59
CA ASP A 84 -7.37 5.74 -3.24
C ASP A 84 -8.38 4.70 -3.77
N ILE A 85 -9.60 4.63 -3.19
CA ILE A 85 -10.64 3.68 -3.60
C ILE A 85 -11.39 4.16 -4.84
N GLY A 86 -11.44 5.47 -5.06
CA GLY A 86 -12.16 6.08 -6.18
C GLY A 86 -11.26 6.58 -7.32
N ALA A 87 -9.95 6.33 -7.24
CA ALA A 87 -8.93 6.80 -8.18
C ALA A 87 -8.90 6.00 -9.50
#